data_AF-A0AAJ4DYU9-F1
#
_entry.id   AF-A0AAJ4DYU9-F1
#
_cell.length_a   1.000
_cell.length_b   1.000
_cell.length_c   1.000
_cell.angle_alpha   90.00
_cell.angle_beta   90.00
_cell.angle_gamma   90.00
#
_symmetry.space_group_name_H-M   'P 1'
#
loop_
_entity.id
_entity.type
_entity.pdbx_description
1 polymer ?
#
loop_
_entity_poly.entity_id
_entity_poly.type
_entity_poly.pdbx_seq_one_letter_code
_entity_poly.pdbx_strand_id
1 'polypeptide(L)'
;MRTTKSLMRKSHFLGTKIRNLRKRNHLTMEDLSARCIRVDPESSPSVSYLSMIERGKRVPSAGMLAVIAAVFQKEVDWFLDDVPEDNAITPEKGRRGGINGMALEPSFLFSKDILQIAIPEMLSQTGITGRQFAHLLIRAHQEHHQNHFPDLERAAEEIGHKRLPLALEDIMDIAKGLGLKVKWIDRTPQDVVDEMGVTSTQLVTSFFEPPSTIYINKKLKSNPTRLKYDLAVHIGHCVLHNKDGLKSVLTTGRSQVSTQMDNGTPQSSTVNAQDILHAWRDFESSFFAGALLCPKVPFRQLLDRHGYEINIHEKVGVSASVAMRRMTVVSPYPHWHYFDAYAPGKLKAVYRGNGIPLPWGNMRLVQDPCQHWAVFRKINEASTGSSAQLSILDVDDEPRIYCCESVKVEDMAGNNHVLCAGIDLNPAIEAQGGDPLSIAAELKQACVNSGGEAEIPKAIKKNLMSVAKILNINWVERGIDTQARLICSRGAVCPRKPSCYEAGKSQCE
;
A
#
# COMPACT_ATOMS: atom_id res chain seq x y z
N MET A 1 18.99 -46.53 -7.90
CA MET A 1 19.42 -45.66 -6.77
C MET A 1 20.25 -44.43 -7.14
N ARG A 2 20.90 -44.33 -8.34
CA ARG A 2 21.61 -43.10 -8.77
C ARG A 2 20.69 -41.98 -9.30
N THR A 3 19.59 -42.33 -9.97
CA THR A 3 18.64 -41.38 -10.59
C THR A 3 17.89 -40.51 -9.59
N THR A 4 17.52 -41.08 -8.44
CA THR A 4 16.75 -40.38 -7.37
C THR A 4 17.54 -39.26 -6.71
N LYS A 5 18.88 -39.41 -6.55
CA LYS A 5 19.76 -38.36 -6.03
C LYS A 5 19.95 -37.20 -7.02
N SER A 6 19.89 -37.47 -8.33
CA SER A 6 19.95 -36.43 -9.38
C SER A 6 18.64 -35.64 -9.47
N LEU A 7 17.49 -36.30 -9.31
CA LEU A 7 16.18 -35.64 -9.28
C LEU A 7 16.08 -34.64 -8.12
N MET A 8 16.61 -34.96 -6.94
CA MET A 8 16.59 -34.02 -5.79
C MET A 8 17.42 -32.76 -6.00
N ARG A 9 18.49 -32.80 -6.81
CA ARG A 9 19.33 -31.62 -7.10
C ARG A 9 18.82 -30.75 -8.26
N LYS A 10 17.88 -31.27 -9.06
CA LYS A 10 17.31 -30.60 -10.24
C LYS A 10 15.83 -30.22 -10.07
N SER A 11 15.26 -30.44 -8.89
CA SER A 11 13.83 -30.24 -8.62
C SER A 11 13.53 -28.97 -7.81
N HIS A 12 14.48 -28.04 -7.73
CA HIS A 12 14.34 -26.82 -6.92
C HIS A 12 13.12 -25.98 -7.31
N PHE A 13 12.78 -25.92 -8.61
CA PHE A 13 11.61 -25.18 -9.09
C PHE A 13 10.42 -26.09 -9.44
N LEU A 14 10.54 -27.41 -9.26
CA LEU A 14 9.53 -28.39 -9.67
C LEU A 14 8.15 -28.09 -9.07
N GLY A 15 8.10 -27.88 -7.76
CA GLY A 15 6.86 -27.57 -7.04
C GLY A 15 6.22 -26.27 -7.53
N THR A 16 7.03 -25.22 -7.70
CA THR A 16 6.59 -23.92 -8.18
C THR A 16 6.10 -23.97 -9.63
N LYS A 17 6.81 -24.68 -10.54
CA LYS A 17 6.40 -24.90 -11.93
C LYS A 17 5.05 -25.60 -12.02
N ILE A 18 4.85 -26.68 -11.25
CA ILE A 18 3.56 -27.42 -11.20
C ILE A 18 2.45 -26.50 -10.67
N ARG A 19 2.70 -25.77 -9.57
CA ARG A 19 1.73 -24.87 -8.95
C ARG A 19 1.29 -23.76 -9.91
N ASN A 20 2.24 -23.13 -10.60
CA ASN A 20 1.98 -22.04 -11.54
C ASN A 20 1.22 -22.53 -12.77
N LEU A 21 1.60 -23.66 -13.36
CA LEU A 21 0.84 -24.28 -14.45
C LEU A 21 -0.59 -24.62 -14.03
N ARG A 22 -0.77 -25.17 -12.83
CA ARG A 22 -2.10 -25.48 -12.31
C ARG A 22 -2.96 -24.22 -12.15
N LYS A 23 -2.41 -23.15 -11.60
CA LYS A 23 -3.12 -21.87 -11.38
C LYS A 23 -3.48 -21.17 -12.69
N ARG A 24 -2.57 -21.14 -13.66
CA ARG A 24 -2.80 -20.60 -15.01
C ARG A 24 -3.92 -21.28 -15.77
N ASN A 25 -4.01 -22.60 -15.61
CA ASN A 25 -5.06 -23.38 -16.24
C ASN A 25 -6.35 -23.44 -15.39
N HIS A 26 -6.46 -22.60 -14.35
CA HIS A 26 -7.61 -22.51 -13.44
C HIS A 26 -8.02 -23.84 -12.80
N LEU A 27 -7.05 -24.73 -12.52
CA LEU A 27 -7.31 -26.04 -11.93
C LEU A 27 -7.22 -25.99 -10.39
N THR A 28 -8.18 -26.61 -9.73
CA THR A 28 -8.02 -26.96 -8.30
C THR A 28 -7.01 -28.10 -8.15
N MET A 29 -6.54 -28.36 -6.93
CA MET A 29 -5.70 -29.55 -6.68
C MET A 29 -6.48 -30.85 -6.91
N GLU A 30 -7.78 -30.84 -6.65
CA GLU A 30 -8.70 -31.96 -6.94
C GLU A 30 -8.79 -32.22 -8.44
N ASP A 31 -8.95 -31.16 -9.25
CA ASP A 31 -8.99 -31.27 -10.72
C ASP A 31 -7.70 -31.87 -11.27
N LEU A 32 -6.54 -31.40 -10.79
CA LEU A 32 -5.25 -31.92 -11.25
C LEU A 32 -5.07 -33.38 -10.84
N SER A 33 -5.40 -33.75 -9.60
CA SER A 33 -5.33 -35.13 -9.12
C SER A 33 -6.26 -36.04 -9.94
N ALA A 34 -7.51 -35.63 -10.18
CA ALA A 34 -8.47 -36.38 -10.99
C ALA A 34 -8.01 -36.57 -12.44
N ARG A 35 -7.37 -35.56 -13.05
CA ARG A 35 -6.77 -35.67 -14.39
C ARG A 35 -5.58 -36.64 -14.40
N CYS A 36 -4.76 -36.64 -13.34
CA CYS A 36 -3.66 -37.60 -13.20
C CYS A 36 -4.17 -39.04 -13.09
N ILE A 37 -5.27 -39.27 -12.35
CA ILE A 37 -5.89 -40.61 -12.22
C ILE A 37 -6.35 -41.13 -13.61
N ARG A 38 -6.84 -40.25 -14.49
CA ARG A 38 -7.26 -40.64 -15.84
C ARG A 38 -6.10 -41.06 -16.75
N VAL A 39 -4.89 -40.59 -16.48
CA VAL A 39 -3.68 -40.91 -17.25
C VAL A 39 -3.07 -42.22 -16.75
N ASP A 40 -2.82 -42.32 -15.44
CA ASP A 40 -2.34 -43.53 -14.79
C ASP A 40 -2.77 -43.54 -13.31
N PRO A 41 -3.71 -44.42 -12.91
CA PRO A 41 -4.17 -44.52 -11.53
C PRO A 41 -3.06 -44.87 -10.53
N GLU A 42 -2.09 -45.71 -10.91
CA GLU A 42 -1.07 -46.24 -10.00
C GLU A 42 -0.01 -45.18 -9.65
N SER A 43 0.34 -44.33 -10.62
CA SER A 43 1.33 -43.26 -10.42
C SER A 43 0.70 -41.90 -10.05
N SER A 44 -0.62 -41.82 -9.90
CA SER A 44 -1.32 -40.55 -9.66
C SER A 44 -1.07 -39.97 -8.25
N PRO A 45 -0.75 -38.67 -8.12
CA PRO A 45 -0.65 -38.03 -6.81
C PRO A 45 -2.04 -37.80 -6.19
N SER A 46 -2.18 -38.13 -4.91
CA SER A 46 -3.31 -37.66 -4.11
C SER A 46 -3.25 -36.14 -3.92
N VAL A 47 -4.39 -35.51 -3.61
CA VAL A 47 -4.49 -34.06 -3.34
C VAL A 47 -3.51 -33.61 -2.26
N SER A 48 -3.37 -34.39 -1.18
CA SER A 48 -2.43 -34.09 -0.09
C SER A 48 -0.97 -34.22 -0.52
N TYR A 49 -0.65 -35.20 -1.36
CA TYR A 49 0.69 -35.40 -1.89
C TYR A 49 1.08 -34.32 -2.90
N LEU A 50 0.16 -33.95 -3.80
CA LEU A 50 0.31 -32.82 -4.71
C LEU A 50 0.58 -31.50 -3.95
N SER A 51 -0.14 -31.27 -2.85
CA SER A 51 0.11 -30.12 -1.97
C SER A 51 1.50 -30.13 -1.33
N MET A 52 2.06 -31.30 -1.03
CA MET A 52 3.43 -31.40 -0.53
C MET A 52 4.46 -31.16 -1.63
N ILE A 53 4.20 -31.62 -2.86
CA ILE A 53 5.06 -31.35 -4.03
C ILE A 53 5.09 -29.86 -4.35
N GLU A 54 3.93 -29.21 -4.46
CA GLU A 54 3.84 -27.77 -4.78
C GLU A 54 4.48 -26.84 -3.74
N ARG A 55 4.69 -27.34 -2.51
CA ARG A 55 5.36 -26.60 -1.43
C ARG A 55 6.85 -26.96 -1.30
N GLY A 56 7.39 -27.75 -2.23
CA GLY A 56 8.79 -28.21 -2.18
C GLY A 56 9.09 -29.18 -1.04
N LYS A 57 8.07 -29.70 -0.34
CA LYS A 57 8.25 -30.61 0.81
C LYS A 57 8.49 -32.06 0.40
N ARG A 58 8.06 -32.44 -0.80
CA ARG A 58 8.26 -33.79 -1.37
C ARG A 58 8.63 -33.71 -2.83
N VAL A 59 9.46 -34.65 -3.27
CA VAL A 59 9.82 -34.84 -4.67
C VAL A 59 9.02 -36.03 -5.19
N PRO A 60 8.26 -35.90 -6.30
CA PRO A 60 7.52 -37.00 -6.90
C PRO A 60 8.46 -38.11 -7.41
N SER A 61 7.93 -39.33 -7.51
CA SER A 61 8.60 -40.40 -8.25
C SER A 61 8.66 -40.08 -9.75
N ALA A 62 9.55 -40.74 -10.49
CA ALA A 62 9.66 -40.53 -11.94
C ALA A 62 8.34 -40.83 -12.67
N GLY A 63 7.63 -41.89 -12.28
CA GLY A 63 6.31 -42.23 -12.84
C GLY A 63 5.26 -41.14 -12.55
N MET A 64 5.22 -40.66 -11.31
CA MET A 64 4.29 -39.58 -10.93
C MET A 64 4.59 -38.26 -11.66
N LEU A 65 5.87 -37.93 -11.85
CA LEU A 65 6.25 -36.75 -12.62
C LEU A 65 5.88 -36.90 -14.10
N ALA A 66 6.04 -38.10 -14.68
CA ALA A 66 5.61 -38.37 -16.05
C ALA A 66 4.09 -38.20 -16.23
N VAL A 67 3.29 -38.62 -15.24
CA VAL A 67 1.83 -38.39 -15.25
C VAL A 67 1.48 -36.91 -15.22
N ILE A 68 2.10 -36.15 -14.30
CA ILE A 68 1.89 -34.70 -14.21
C ILE A 68 2.30 -34.00 -15.51
N ALA A 69 3.44 -34.42 -16.09
CA ALA A 69 3.96 -33.89 -17.35
C ALA A 69 3.02 -34.18 -18.53
N ALA A 70 2.44 -35.39 -18.59
CA ALA A 70 1.44 -35.76 -19.58
C ALA A 70 0.15 -34.92 -19.46
N VAL A 71 -0.33 -34.67 -18.25
CA VAL A 71 -1.52 -33.81 -18.03
C VAL A 71 -1.29 -32.38 -18.52
N PHE A 72 -0.08 -31.84 -18.33
CA PHE A 72 0.28 -30.49 -18.77
C PHE A 72 0.85 -30.42 -20.19
N GLN A 73 0.97 -31.56 -20.89
CA GLN A 73 1.60 -31.66 -22.21
C GLN A 73 3.00 -31.01 -22.24
N LYS A 74 3.82 -31.36 -21.26
CA LYS A 74 5.22 -30.90 -21.13
C LYS A 74 6.15 -32.11 -21.04
N GLU A 75 7.39 -31.91 -21.45
CA GLU A 75 8.44 -32.91 -21.22
C GLU A 75 8.83 -32.96 -19.74
N VAL A 76 9.19 -34.15 -19.24
CA VAL A 76 9.61 -34.34 -17.84
C VAL A 76 10.80 -33.42 -17.50
N ASP A 77 11.74 -33.29 -18.43
CA ASP A 77 12.94 -32.47 -18.25
C ASP A 77 12.64 -30.98 -18.09
N TRP A 78 11.53 -30.48 -18.65
CA TRP A 78 11.11 -29.08 -18.47
C TRP A 78 10.88 -28.75 -16.98
N PHE A 79 10.36 -29.72 -16.21
CA PHE A 79 10.16 -29.55 -14.77
C PHE A 79 11.45 -29.66 -13.96
N LEU A 80 12.48 -30.29 -14.53
CA LEU A 80 13.78 -30.54 -13.93
C LEU A 80 14.87 -29.58 -14.42
N ASP A 81 14.55 -28.67 -15.34
CA ASP A 81 15.48 -27.67 -15.83
C ASP A 81 15.75 -26.61 -14.75
N ASP A 82 17.04 -26.33 -14.55
CA ASP A 82 17.58 -25.38 -13.57
C ASP A 82 17.56 -23.93 -14.09
N VAL A 83 17.31 -23.72 -15.39
CA VAL A 83 17.12 -22.39 -15.98
C VAL A 83 15.63 -22.05 -16.00
N PRO A 84 15.14 -21.13 -15.14
CA PRO A 84 13.75 -20.73 -15.16
C PRO A 84 13.49 -19.75 -16.32
N GLU A 85 12.41 -19.98 -17.08
CA GLU A 85 11.72 -18.88 -17.74
C GLU A 85 11.00 -18.05 -16.65
N ASP A 86 11.21 -16.74 -16.56
CA ASP A 86 10.67 -15.88 -15.49
C ASP A 86 9.15 -16.03 -15.31
N ASN A 87 8.45 -16.19 -16.43
CA ASN A 87 7.02 -16.46 -16.44
C ASN A 87 6.71 -17.78 -15.73
N ALA A 88 7.50 -18.84 -15.85
CA ALA A 88 7.17 -20.14 -15.27
C ALA A 88 7.28 -20.19 -13.73
N ILE A 89 8.10 -19.33 -13.11
CA ILE A 89 8.37 -19.35 -11.66
C ILE A 89 7.75 -18.20 -10.89
N THR A 90 7.46 -17.07 -11.53
CA THR A 90 6.82 -15.92 -10.86
C THR A 90 5.46 -16.34 -10.30
N PRO A 91 5.22 -16.25 -8.98
CA PRO A 91 3.96 -16.65 -8.41
C PRO A 91 2.85 -15.78 -8.98
N GLU A 92 1.81 -16.39 -9.54
CA GLU A 92 0.54 -15.70 -9.73
C GLU A 92 -0.07 -15.44 -8.35
N LYS A 93 0.33 -14.31 -7.74
CA LYS A 93 -0.57 -13.64 -6.81
C LYS A 93 -1.82 -13.37 -7.64
N GLY A 94 -2.98 -13.84 -7.18
CA GLY A 94 -4.24 -13.51 -7.84
C GLY A 94 -4.41 -11.99 -7.94
N ARG A 95 -5.60 -11.52 -8.35
CA ARG A 95 -5.96 -10.09 -8.46
C ARG A 95 -5.83 -9.25 -7.15
N ARG A 96 -5.16 -9.74 -6.10
CA ARG A 96 -4.97 -9.11 -4.79
C ARG A 96 -3.51 -8.69 -4.57
N GLY A 97 -3.27 -7.39 -4.48
CA GLY A 97 -2.06 -6.79 -3.93
C GLY A 97 -1.06 -6.30 -4.97
N GLY A 98 -0.58 -5.08 -4.77
CA GLY A 98 0.13 -4.25 -5.75
C GLY A 98 1.63 -4.50 -5.97
N ILE A 99 2.20 -5.62 -5.55
CA ILE A 99 3.60 -5.93 -5.91
C ILE A 99 3.72 -7.39 -6.24
N ASN A 100 4.25 -7.67 -7.43
CA ASN A 100 4.67 -9.01 -7.84
C ASN A 100 5.63 -9.55 -6.79
N GLY A 101 5.26 -10.68 -6.17
CA GLY A 101 6.14 -11.34 -5.20
C GLY A 101 7.25 -12.08 -5.95
N MET A 102 8.39 -12.27 -5.30
CA MET A 102 9.40 -13.20 -5.81
C MET A 102 9.02 -14.65 -5.48
N ALA A 103 9.45 -15.58 -6.34
CA ALA A 103 9.43 -16.99 -6.01
C ALA A 103 10.42 -17.24 -4.85
N LEU A 104 9.97 -17.94 -3.82
CA LEU A 104 10.80 -18.30 -2.67
C LEU A 104 11.41 -19.68 -2.90
N GLU A 105 12.31 -19.78 -3.88
CA GLU A 105 12.99 -21.02 -4.25
C GLU A 105 14.52 -20.89 -4.23
N PRO A 106 15.26 -21.92 -3.77
CA PRO A 106 14.73 -23.17 -3.21
C PRO A 106 14.10 -22.95 -1.82
N SER A 107 12.90 -23.49 -1.62
CA SER A 107 12.05 -23.23 -0.44
C SER A 107 12.72 -23.43 0.92
N PHE A 108 13.74 -24.29 1.02
CA PHE A 108 14.47 -24.50 2.27
C PHE A 108 15.24 -23.25 2.74
N LEU A 109 15.75 -22.41 1.82
CA LEU A 109 16.43 -21.14 2.15
C LEU A 109 15.48 -20.09 2.72
N PHE A 110 14.18 -20.23 2.43
CA PHE A 110 13.12 -19.34 2.92
C PHE A 110 12.33 -19.96 4.07
N SER A 111 12.93 -20.93 4.77
CA SER A 111 12.38 -21.48 6.01
C SER A 111 12.32 -20.38 7.09
N LYS A 112 11.38 -20.53 8.05
CA LYS A 112 11.20 -19.56 9.14
C LYS A 112 12.51 -19.36 9.91
N ASP A 113 13.25 -20.43 10.19
CA ASP A 113 14.48 -20.39 10.96
C ASP A 113 15.58 -19.61 10.24
N ILE A 114 15.74 -19.80 8.92
CA ILE A 114 16.73 -19.05 8.14
C ILE A 114 16.31 -17.58 8.00
N LEU A 115 15.03 -17.30 7.75
CA LEU A 115 14.54 -15.92 7.64
C LEU A 115 14.66 -15.15 8.96
N GLN A 116 14.47 -15.81 10.11
CA GLN A 116 14.67 -15.20 11.43
C GLN A 116 16.12 -14.77 11.68
N ILE A 117 17.09 -15.36 10.97
CA ILE A 117 18.52 -15.01 11.05
C ILE A 117 18.89 -14.00 9.95
N ALA A 118 18.46 -14.25 8.71
CA ALA A 118 18.84 -13.44 7.55
C ALA A 118 18.22 -12.05 7.54
N ILE A 119 16.98 -11.91 8.05
CA ILE A 119 16.29 -10.60 8.07
C ILE A 119 17.02 -9.60 8.99
N PRO A 120 17.31 -9.91 10.27
CA PRO A 120 18.07 -8.99 11.12
C PRO A 120 19.43 -8.59 10.53
N GLU A 121 20.15 -9.55 9.92
CA GLU A 121 21.44 -9.29 9.27
C GLU A 121 21.28 -8.32 8.08
N MET A 122 20.30 -8.56 7.21
CA MET A 122 19.99 -7.67 6.08
C MET A 122 19.62 -6.26 6.57
N LEU A 123 18.84 -6.14 7.63
CA LEU A 123 18.44 -4.84 8.19
C LEU A 123 19.64 -4.09 8.77
N SER A 124 20.53 -4.79 9.48
CA SER A 124 21.80 -4.23 9.98
C SER A 124 22.69 -3.72 8.84
N GLN A 125 22.89 -4.54 7.78
CA GLN A 125 23.71 -4.16 6.62
C GLN A 125 23.11 -3.00 5.81
N THR A 126 21.78 -2.91 5.76
CA THR A 126 21.08 -1.84 5.02
C THR A 126 20.84 -0.58 5.86
N GLY A 127 21.10 -0.63 7.17
CA GLY A 127 20.81 0.46 8.10
C GLY A 127 19.31 0.71 8.29
N ILE A 128 18.46 -0.28 8.04
CA ILE A 128 17.01 -0.17 8.23
C ILE A 128 16.69 -0.49 9.69
N THR A 129 15.97 0.39 10.37
CA THR A 129 15.59 0.19 11.78
C THR A 129 14.45 -0.82 11.92
N GLY A 130 14.33 -1.46 13.10
CA GLY A 130 13.24 -2.39 13.38
C GLY A 130 11.84 -1.78 13.18
N ARG A 131 11.68 -0.47 13.45
CA ARG A 131 10.43 0.28 13.23
C ARG A 131 10.13 0.51 11.75
N GLN A 132 11.14 0.91 10.96
CA GLN A 132 10.99 1.04 9.51
C GLN A 132 10.60 -0.30 8.88
N PHE A 133 11.20 -1.39 9.37
CA PHE A 133 10.83 -2.74 8.95
C PHE A 133 9.40 -3.12 9.35
N ALA A 134 8.96 -2.79 10.56
CA ALA A 134 7.58 -3.00 11.00
C ALA A 134 6.56 -2.29 10.10
N HIS A 135 6.82 -1.03 9.72
CA HIS A 135 5.96 -0.30 8.78
C HIS A 135 5.96 -0.92 7.38
N LEU A 136 7.07 -1.49 6.92
CA LEU A 136 7.13 -2.23 5.66
C LEU A 136 6.26 -3.50 5.72
N LEU A 137 6.32 -4.25 6.83
CA LEU A 137 5.46 -5.42 7.05
C LEU A 137 3.98 -5.04 7.06
N ILE A 138 3.61 -3.99 7.80
CA ILE A 138 2.23 -3.48 7.87
C ILE A 138 1.75 -3.06 6.49
N ARG A 139 2.56 -2.32 5.73
CA ARG A 139 2.22 -1.93 4.35
C ARG A 139 2.00 -3.14 3.45
N ALA A 140 2.89 -4.13 3.50
CA ALA A 140 2.74 -5.37 2.72
C ALA A 140 1.45 -6.12 3.13
N HIS A 141 1.12 -6.13 4.43
CA HIS A 141 -0.11 -6.71 4.94
C HIS A 141 -1.36 -5.97 4.46
N GLN A 142 -1.35 -4.64 4.49
CA GLN A 142 -2.41 -3.77 3.95
C GLN A 142 -2.64 -3.98 2.45
N GLU A 143 -1.56 -4.01 1.66
CA GLU A 143 -1.63 -4.23 0.21
C GLU A 143 -2.15 -5.64 -0.10
N HIS A 144 -1.71 -6.66 0.63
CA HIS A 144 -2.20 -8.04 0.48
C HIS A 144 -3.72 -8.16 0.72
N HIS A 145 -4.23 -7.46 1.73
CA HIS A 145 -5.65 -7.48 2.09
C HIS A 145 -6.48 -6.41 1.37
N GLN A 146 -5.89 -5.61 0.46
CA GLN A 146 -6.56 -4.47 -0.19
C GLN A 146 -7.22 -3.52 0.83
N ASN A 147 -6.54 -3.25 1.95
CA ASN A 147 -7.06 -2.50 3.10
C ASN A 147 -8.37 -3.02 3.71
N HIS A 148 -8.79 -4.25 3.40
CA HIS A 148 -10.05 -4.80 3.87
C HIS A 148 -9.90 -5.53 5.21
N PHE A 149 -10.35 -4.89 6.31
CA PHE A 149 -10.29 -5.43 7.67
C PHE A 149 -11.67 -5.44 8.35
N PRO A 150 -12.54 -6.41 8.04
CA PRO A 150 -13.94 -6.45 8.52
C PRO A 150 -14.11 -6.41 10.03
N ASP A 151 -13.18 -6.99 10.78
CA ASP A 151 -13.30 -7.05 12.24
C ASP A 151 -13.02 -5.69 12.88
N LEU A 152 -12.04 -4.93 12.36
CA LEU A 152 -11.79 -3.55 12.79
C LEU A 152 -12.95 -2.62 12.41
N GLU A 153 -13.51 -2.82 11.21
CA GLU A 153 -14.72 -2.10 10.76
C GLU A 153 -15.89 -2.36 11.71
N ARG A 154 -16.16 -3.64 12.00
CA ARG A 154 -17.26 -4.04 12.87
C ARG A 154 -17.10 -3.45 14.27
N ALA A 155 -15.91 -3.55 14.85
CA ALA A 155 -15.63 -2.99 16.18
C ALA A 155 -15.88 -1.47 16.22
N ALA A 156 -15.44 -0.74 15.19
CA ALA A 156 -15.67 0.71 15.12
C ALA A 156 -17.14 1.06 14.92
N GLU A 157 -17.85 0.30 14.08
CA GLU A 157 -19.28 0.49 13.80
C GLU A 157 -20.17 0.16 15.01
N GLU A 158 -19.79 -0.82 15.83
CA GLU A 158 -20.47 -1.17 17.08
C GLU A 158 -20.37 -0.05 18.12
N ILE A 159 -19.19 0.56 18.26
CA ILE A 159 -18.95 1.69 19.18
C ILE A 159 -19.57 2.99 18.68
N GLY A 160 -19.42 3.29 17.39
CA GLY A 160 -19.92 4.53 16.78
C GLY A 160 -21.38 4.50 16.37
N HIS A 161 -22.02 3.33 16.40
CA HIS A 161 -23.38 3.08 15.90
C HIS A 161 -23.60 3.57 14.46
N LYS A 162 -22.56 3.47 13.61
CA LYS A 162 -22.58 3.89 12.20
C LYS A 162 -23.03 5.34 11.97
N ARG A 163 -22.86 6.22 12.96
CA ARG A 163 -23.24 7.63 12.86
C ARG A 163 -22.26 8.41 11.99
N LEU A 164 -22.79 9.26 11.11
CA LEU A 164 -22.02 10.16 10.25
C LEU A 164 -22.85 11.43 9.96
N PRO A 165 -22.33 12.65 10.23
CA PRO A 165 -21.08 12.94 10.91
C PRO A 165 -21.14 12.60 12.41
N LEU A 166 -19.97 12.44 13.03
CA LEU A 166 -19.83 12.28 14.47
C LEU A 166 -19.32 13.60 15.09
N ALA A 167 -20.08 14.17 16.03
CA ALA A 167 -19.70 15.41 16.70
C ALA A 167 -18.56 15.17 17.69
N LEU A 168 -17.87 16.23 18.12
CA LEU A 168 -16.78 16.10 19.09
C LEU A 168 -17.33 15.65 20.46
N GLU A 169 -18.49 16.17 20.83
CA GLU A 169 -19.22 15.86 22.05
C GLU A 169 -19.57 14.37 22.10
N ASP A 170 -20.06 13.82 20.98
CA ASP A 170 -20.35 12.38 20.86
C ASP A 170 -19.11 11.50 21.10
N ILE A 171 -17.95 11.91 20.58
CA ILE A 171 -16.69 11.16 20.76
C ILE A 171 -16.23 11.24 22.21
N MET A 172 -16.39 12.40 22.86
CA MET A 172 -16.10 12.57 24.28
C MET A 172 -17.02 11.71 25.14
N ASP A 173 -18.31 11.61 24.78
CA ASP A 173 -19.29 10.76 25.47
C ASP A 173 -18.98 9.28 25.28
N ILE A 174 -18.58 8.85 24.08
CA ILE A 174 -18.09 7.49 23.84
C ILE A 174 -16.87 7.19 24.72
N ALA A 175 -15.87 8.09 24.73
CA ALA A 175 -14.68 7.92 25.56
C ALA A 175 -15.04 7.79 27.05
N LYS A 176 -15.94 8.66 27.53
CA LYS A 176 -16.43 8.63 28.92
C LYS A 176 -17.20 7.34 29.22
N GLY A 177 -18.03 6.86 28.30
CA GLY A 177 -18.77 5.60 28.42
C GLY A 177 -17.85 4.38 28.54
N LEU A 178 -16.68 4.42 27.91
CA LEU A 178 -15.61 3.41 28.05
C LEU A 178 -14.76 3.56 29.33
N GLY A 179 -15.10 4.54 30.17
CA GLY A 179 -14.39 4.86 31.40
C GLY A 179 -13.07 5.60 31.19
N LEU A 180 -12.88 6.25 30.03
CA LEU A 180 -11.68 7.05 29.73
C LEU A 180 -11.83 8.45 30.34
N LYS A 181 -10.73 8.98 30.89
CA LYS A 181 -10.65 10.31 31.51
C LYS A 181 -9.76 11.21 30.67
N VAL A 182 -10.27 12.34 30.22
CA VAL A 182 -9.49 13.31 29.44
C VAL A 182 -8.86 14.35 30.36
N LYS A 183 -7.55 14.56 30.24
CA LYS A 183 -6.79 15.62 30.92
C LYS A 183 -6.10 16.51 29.90
N TRP A 184 -6.08 17.82 30.15
CA TRP A 184 -5.44 18.78 29.27
C TRP A 184 -4.00 19.07 29.71
N ILE A 185 -3.06 19.07 28.76
CA ILE A 185 -1.66 19.42 28.97
C ILE A 185 -1.24 20.58 28.07
N ASP A 186 -0.16 21.24 28.45
CA ASP A 186 0.42 22.34 27.69
C ASP A 186 1.84 21.97 27.29
N ARG A 187 2.00 21.41 26.08
CA ARG A 187 3.32 21.05 25.52
C ARG A 187 3.57 21.89 24.27
N THR A 188 4.73 22.50 24.20
CA THR A 188 5.17 23.26 23.03
C THR A 188 5.75 22.32 21.96
N PRO A 189 5.69 22.71 20.67
CA PRO A 189 6.45 22.02 19.62
C PRO A 189 7.94 22.03 19.94
N GLN A 190 8.65 20.99 19.50
CA GLN A 190 10.09 20.84 19.64
C GLN A 190 10.71 20.61 18.27
N ASP A 191 11.88 21.19 18.03
CA ASP A 191 12.64 20.92 16.81
C ASP A 191 13.25 19.52 16.87
N VAL A 192 13.09 18.77 15.79
CA VAL A 192 13.57 17.41 15.64
C VAL A 192 14.26 17.30 14.29
N VAL A 193 15.49 16.80 14.31
CA VAL A 193 16.23 16.43 13.10
C VAL A 193 15.88 14.99 12.77
N ASP A 194 15.38 14.74 11.56
CA ASP A 194 15.04 13.39 11.13
C ASP A 194 16.25 12.59 10.60
N GLU A 195 16.03 11.32 10.28
CA GLU A 195 17.07 10.39 9.76
C GLU A 195 17.73 10.89 8.45
N MET A 196 17.12 11.87 7.77
CA MET A 196 17.65 12.50 6.55
C MET A 196 18.39 13.80 6.84
N GLY A 197 18.61 14.14 8.11
CA GLY A 197 19.25 15.40 8.53
C GLY A 197 18.37 16.63 8.37
N VAL A 198 17.06 16.46 8.12
CA VAL A 198 16.13 17.58 7.92
C VAL A 198 15.53 17.99 9.25
N THR A 199 15.73 19.25 9.62
CA THR A 199 15.08 19.86 10.79
C THR A 199 13.60 20.09 10.51
N SER A 200 12.76 19.62 11.43
CA SER A 200 11.31 19.84 11.39
C SER A 200 10.76 19.99 12.78
N THR A 201 9.61 20.64 12.90
CA THR A 201 8.92 20.79 14.18
C THR A 201 8.06 19.56 14.45
N GLN A 202 8.10 19.07 15.69
CA GLN A 202 7.26 17.97 16.16
C GLN A 202 6.45 18.41 17.37
N LEU A 203 5.17 18.05 17.39
CA LEU A 203 4.26 18.32 18.50
C LEU A 203 3.62 17.02 18.99
N VAL A 204 3.75 16.70 20.27
CA VAL A 204 2.92 15.66 20.91
C VAL A 204 1.51 16.21 21.06
N THR A 205 0.56 15.63 20.32
CA THR A 205 -0.84 16.06 20.30
C THR A 205 -1.63 15.42 21.44
N SER A 206 -1.40 14.14 21.70
CA SER A 206 -2.00 13.44 22.83
C SER A 206 -1.23 12.17 23.20
N PHE A 207 -1.50 11.59 24.37
CA PHE A 207 -1.04 10.25 24.72
C PHE A 207 -1.97 9.57 25.71
N PHE A 208 -1.98 8.24 25.69
CA PHE A 208 -2.69 7.39 26.64
C PHE A 208 -1.78 7.01 27.80
N GLU A 209 -2.24 7.23 29.02
CA GLU A 209 -1.66 6.72 30.25
C GLU A 209 -2.60 5.62 30.80
N PRO A 210 -2.13 4.36 30.78
CA PRO A 210 -2.87 3.24 31.34
C PRO A 210 -3.24 3.50 32.81
N PRO A 211 -4.41 3.02 33.26
CA PRO A 211 -5.37 2.20 32.52
C PRO A 211 -6.48 3.00 31.82
N SER A 212 -6.55 4.33 31.95
CA SER A 212 -7.76 5.05 31.50
C SER A 212 -7.60 6.54 31.21
N THR A 213 -6.41 7.13 31.33
CA THR A 213 -6.28 8.59 31.19
C THR A 213 -5.73 8.96 29.83
N ILE A 214 -6.41 9.83 29.10
CA ILE A 214 -5.92 10.43 27.86
C ILE A 214 -5.45 11.85 28.18
N TYR A 215 -4.18 12.13 27.93
CA TYR A 215 -3.65 13.49 27.99
C TYR A 215 -3.69 14.12 26.61
N ILE A 216 -4.29 15.30 26.51
CA ILE A 216 -4.54 16.01 25.26
C ILE A 216 -3.91 17.39 25.33
N ASN A 217 -3.13 17.76 24.31
CA ASN A 217 -2.54 19.08 24.23
C ASN A 217 -3.61 20.15 24.04
N LYS A 218 -3.58 21.21 24.85
CA LYS A 218 -4.52 22.35 24.78
C LYS A 218 -4.58 22.99 23.39
N LYS A 219 -3.51 22.92 22.60
CA LYS A 219 -3.49 23.37 21.21
C LYS A 219 -4.55 22.69 20.34
N LEU A 220 -5.01 21.48 20.68
CA LEU A 220 -6.07 20.79 19.96
C LEU A 220 -7.45 21.43 20.13
N LYS A 221 -7.66 22.32 21.10
CA LYS A 221 -8.93 23.02 21.28
C LYS A 221 -9.29 23.91 20.08
N SER A 222 -8.30 24.48 19.40
CA SER A 222 -8.51 25.27 18.18
C SER A 222 -8.56 24.42 16.91
N ASN A 223 -8.36 23.10 17.01
CA ASN A 223 -8.39 22.18 15.87
C ASN A 223 -9.29 20.95 16.17
N PRO A 224 -10.62 21.12 16.04
CA PRO A 224 -11.57 20.07 16.40
C PRO A 224 -11.43 18.81 15.53
N THR A 225 -11.04 18.94 14.25
CA THR A 225 -10.89 17.78 13.37
C THR A 225 -9.75 16.87 13.82
N ARG A 226 -8.61 17.44 14.25
CA ARG A 226 -7.50 16.68 14.82
C ARG A 226 -7.84 16.12 16.20
N LEU A 227 -8.52 16.90 17.04
CA LEU A 227 -8.97 16.42 18.36
C LEU A 227 -9.87 15.19 18.25
N LYS A 228 -10.84 15.20 17.30
CA LYS A 228 -11.69 14.06 17.00
C LYS A 228 -10.88 12.83 16.61
N TYR A 229 -9.88 13.00 15.75
CA TYR A 229 -8.99 11.92 15.33
C TYR A 229 -8.18 11.34 16.49
N ASP A 230 -7.52 12.19 17.29
CA ASP A 230 -6.72 11.75 18.43
C ASP A 230 -7.57 10.95 19.44
N LEU A 231 -8.75 11.45 19.79
CA LEU A 231 -9.69 10.74 20.66
C LEU A 231 -10.13 9.39 20.06
N ALA A 232 -10.47 9.36 18.77
CA ALA A 232 -10.89 8.15 18.09
C ALA A 232 -9.79 7.08 18.06
N VAL A 233 -8.52 7.47 17.92
CA VAL A 233 -7.38 6.54 18.00
C VAL A 233 -7.24 5.96 19.41
N HIS A 234 -7.35 6.78 20.45
CA HIS A 234 -7.29 6.29 21.84
C HIS A 234 -8.48 5.41 22.21
N ILE A 235 -9.68 5.69 21.68
CA ILE A 235 -10.85 4.81 21.78
C ILE A 235 -10.54 3.47 21.12
N GLY A 236 -10.00 3.47 19.89
CA GLY A 236 -9.59 2.25 19.19
C GLY A 236 -8.57 1.44 19.98
N HIS A 237 -7.55 2.10 20.53
CA HIS A 237 -6.57 1.45 21.41
C HIS A 237 -7.22 0.80 22.63
N CYS A 238 -8.14 1.51 23.29
CA CYS A 238 -8.87 0.99 24.45
C CYS A 238 -9.74 -0.23 24.09
N VAL A 239 -10.46 -0.18 22.97
CA VAL A 239 -11.41 -1.22 22.53
C VAL A 239 -10.68 -2.47 22.06
N LEU A 240 -9.60 -2.31 21.28
CA LEU A 240 -8.90 -3.42 20.64
C LEU A 240 -7.83 -4.06 21.54
N HIS A 241 -7.28 -3.31 22.49
CA HIS A 241 -6.13 -3.75 23.29
C HIS A 241 -6.37 -3.69 24.81
N ASN A 242 -7.63 -3.68 25.27
CA ASN A 242 -7.99 -3.83 26.69
C ASN A 242 -7.23 -2.91 27.66
N LYS A 243 -6.97 -1.65 27.28
CA LYS A 243 -6.26 -0.65 28.11
C LYS A 243 -4.85 -1.09 28.53
N ASP A 244 -4.22 -1.99 27.75
CA ASP A 244 -2.91 -2.57 28.04
C ASP A 244 -1.84 -1.49 28.36
N GLY A 245 -0.84 -1.87 29.17
CA GLY A 245 0.13 -0.99 29.84
C GLY A 245 1.08 -0.20 28.92
N LEU A 246 0.81 -0.16 27.63
CA LEU A 246 1.65 0.50 26.64
C LEU A 246 1.17 1.93 26.38
N LYS A 247 2.07 2.89 26.59
CA LYS A 247 1.82 4.31 26.32
C LYS A 247 1.68 4.53 24.81
N SER A 248 0.45 4.72 24.32
CA SER A 248 0.20 5.18 22.94
C SER A 248 0.38 6.70 22.88
N VAL A 249 1.28 7.19 22.03
CA VAL A 249 1.58 8.63 21.89
C VAL A 249 1.21 9.05 20.48
N LEU A 250 0.53 10.18 20.32
CA LEU A 250 0.24 10.76 19.00
C LEU A 250 1.03 12.04 18.81
N THR A 251 1.64 12.14 17.64
CA THR A 251 2.49 13.28 17.25
C THR A 251 2.04 13.85 15.91
N THR A 252 2.35 15.12 15.70
CA THR A 252 2.26 15.81 14.42
C THR A 252 3.65 16.35 14.06
N GLY A 253 3.96 16.42 12.77
CA GLY A 253 5.30 16.71 12.26
C GLY A 253 5.78 15.72 11.21
N ARG A 254 6.95 16.01 10.64
CA ARG A 254 7.62 15.22 9.59
C ARG A 254 8.05 13.83 10.06
N SER A 255 8.33 13.65 11.36
CA SER A 255 8.75 12.36 11.91
C SER A 255 7.59 11.35 11.92
N GLN A 256 7.85 10.11 11.49
CA GLN A 256 6.81 9.09 11.30
C GLN A 256 6.26 8.51 12.61
N VAL A 257 6.82 8.86 13.77
CA VAL A 257 6.57 8.04 14.98
C VAL A 257 6.28 8.90 16.20
N SER A 258 5.29 8.41 16.93
CA SER A 258 5.09 8.48 18.36
C SER A 258 6.41 8.27 19.10
N THR A 259 7.21 9.31 19.27
CA THR A 259 8.37 9.24 20.16
C THR A 259 7.83 8.86 21.54
N GLN A 260 8.00 7.60 21.93
CA GLN A 260 8.42 7.37 23.30
C GLN A 260 9.59 8.33 23.50
N MET A 261 9.41 9.28 24.41
CA MET A 261 10.51 9.83 25.17
C MET A 261 11.10 8.65 25.94
N ASP A 262 11.80 7.79 25.22
CA ASP A 262 12.57 6.72 25.80
C ASP A 262 13.81 7.42 26.35
N ASN A 263 14.02 7.29 27.65
CA ASN A 263 15.12 7.88 28.39
C ASN A 263 16.47 7.34 27.88
N GLY A 264 16.96 7.89 26.76
CA GLY A 264 18.33 7.68 26.32
C GLY A 264 18.68 6.26 25.86
N THR A 265 17.71 5.39 25.56
CA THR A 265 17.98 4.10 24.93
C THR A 265 18.34 4.30 23.45
N PRO A 266 19.55 3.93 23.01
CA PRO A 266 19.95 4.09 21.61
C PRO A 266 19.04 3.28 20.70
N GLN A 267 18.73 3.83 19.51
CA GLN A 267 18.03 3.09 18.45
C GLN A 267 18.79 1.80 18.15
N SER A 268 18.26 0.66 18.59
CA SER A 268 18.91 -0.62 18.31
C SER A 268 18.69 -1.00 16.85
N SER A 269 19.78 -1.38 16.17
CA SER A 269 19.72 -2.03 14.85
C SER A 269 19.10 -3.43 14.91
N THR A 270 18.90 -3.97 16.12
CA THR A 270 18.23 -5.25 16.34
C THR A 270 16.72 -5.11 16.25
N VAL A 271 16.09 -6.01 15.49
CA VAL A 271 14.63 -6.09 15.38
C VAL A 271 14.05 -6.51 16.73
N ASN A 272 13.36 -5.59 17.40
CA ASN A 272 12.64 -5.87 18.64
C ASN A 272 11.18 -6.25 18.33
N ALA A 273 10.73 -7.42 18.80
CA ALA A 273 9.35 -7.85 18.66
C ALA A 273 8.36 -6.85 19.27
N GLN A 274 8.78 -6.13 20.31
CA GLN A 274 7.97 -5.10 20.97
C GLN A 274 7.71 -3.92 20.03
N ASP A 275 8.72 -3.42 19.30
CA ASP A 275 8.54 -2.33 18.32
C ASP A 275 7.57 -2.73 17.20
N ILE A 276 7.64 -3.98 16.72
CA ILE A 276 6.71 -4.50 15.72
C ILE A 276 5.27 -4.54 16.27
N LEU A 277 5.10 -5.05 17.50
CA LEU A 277 3.79 -5.10 18.14
C LEU A 277 3.21 -3.70 18.36
N HIS A 278 4.03 -2.73 18.77
CA HIS A 278 3.61 -1.34 18.90
C HIS A 278 3.15 -0.74 17.57
N ALA A 279 3.95 -0.89 16.51
CA ALA A 279 3.59 -0.40 15.19
C ALA A 279 2.29 -1.03 14.68
N TRP A 280 2.09 -2.33 14.95
CA TRP A 280 0.86 -3.05 14.60
C TRP A 280 -0.36 -2.49 15.35
N ARG A 281 -0.25 -2.27 16.67
CA ARG A 281 -1.33 -1.69 17.48
C ARG A 281 -1.66 -0.25 17.08
N ASP A 282 -0.65 0.55 16.76
CA ASP A 282 -0.84 1.91 16.24
C ASP A 282 -1.57 1.89 14.90
N PHE A 283 -1.25 0.93 14.02
CA PHE A 283 -2.00 0.71 12.78
C PHE A 283 -3.46 0.34 13.04
N GLU A 284 -3.73 -0.66 13.89
CA GLU A 284 -5.09 -1.12 14.19
C GLU A 284 -5.94 0.01 14.80
N SER A 285 -5.36 0.77 15.74
CA SER A 285 -6.03 1.90 16.39
C SER A 285 -6.29 3.06 15.42
N SER A 286 -5.35 3.33 14.50
CA SER A 286 -5.50 4.33 13.43
C SER A 286 -6.55 3.94 12.40
N PHE A 287 -6.59 2.66 12.00
CA PHE A 287 -7.61 2.13 11.09
C PHE A 287 -8.99 2.21 11.75
N PHE A 288 -9.12 1.76 13.01
CA PHE A 288 -10.34 1.87 13.80
C PHE A 288 -10.83 3.32 13.88
N ALA A 289 -9.95 4.28 14.15
CA ALA A 289 -10.32 5.69 14.22
C ALA A 289 -10.92 6.20 12.89
N GLY A 290 -10.34 5.81 11.76
CA GLY A 290 -10.90 6.11 10.44
C GLY A 290 -12.29 5.48 10.23
N ALA A 291 -12.49 4.23 10.66
CA ALA A 291 -13.77 3.55 10.57
C ALA A 291 -14.82 4.12 11.54
N LEU A 292 -14.43 4.60 12.72
CA LEU A 292 -15.32 5.23 13.69
C LEU A 292 -15.81 6.59 13.18
N LEU A 293 -14.90 7.41 12.67
CA LEU A 293 -15.21 8.76 12.17
C LEU A 293 -15.91 8.74 10.80
N CYS A 294 -15.59 7.75 9.98
CA CYS A 294 -16.15 7.57 8.64
C CYS A 294 -16.61 6.11 8.44
N PRO A 295 -17.76 5.70 9.02
CA PRO A 295 -18.29 4.34 8.91
C PRO A 295 -18.48 3.90 7.46
N LYS A 296 -18.22 2.62 7.15
CA LYS A 296 -18.02 2.15 5.76
C LYS A 296 -19.20 2.48 4.85
N VAL A 297 -20.41 2.07 5.23
CA VAL A 297 -21.60 2.25 4.38
C VAL A 297 -22.05 3.71 4.30
N PRO A 298 -22.24 4.45 5.41
CA PRO A 298 -22.61 5.87 5.36
C PRO A 298 -21.60 6.73 4.60
N PHE A 299 -20.30 6.52 4.83
CA PHE A 299 -19.27 7.32 4.17
C PHE A 299 -19.17 7.02 2.68
N ARG A 300 -19.32 5.74 2.27
CA ARG A 300 -19.42 5.39 0.84
C ARG A 300 -20.60 6.09 0.16
N GLN A 301 -21.79 6.05 0.76
CA GLN A 301 -22.97 6.72 0.20
C GLN A 301 -22.76 8.24 0.08
N LEU A 302 -22.07 8.84 1.04
CA LEU A 302 -21.72 10.25 1.00
C LEU A 302 -20.74 10.57 -0.13
N LEU A 303 -19.71 9.74 -0.32
CA LEU A 303 -18.76 9.87 -1.42
C LEU A 303 -19.43 9.71 -2.78
N ASP A 304 -20.31 8.72 -2.93
CA ASP A 304 -21.05 8.47 -4.18
C ASP A 304 -21.94 9.68 -4.53
N ARG A 305 -22.60 10.31 -3.55
CA ARG A 305 -23.43 11.51 -3.79
C ARG A 305 -22.62 12.75 -4.19
N HIS A 306 -21.34 12.78 -3.85
CA HIS A 306 -20.46 13.92 -4.07
C HIS A 306 -19.35 13.65 -5.09
N GLY A 307 -19.39 12.52 -5.80
CA GLY A 307 -18.41 12.22 -6.85
C GLY A 307 -16.98 12.05 -6.33
N TYR A 308 -16.80 11.54 -5.09
CA TYR A 308 -15.51 11.30 -4.44
C TYR A 308 -14.59 12.54 -4.31
N GLU A 309 -15.18 13.73 -4.19
CA GLU A 309 -14.46 14.98 -3.94
C GLU A 309 -13.76 15.01 -2.58
N ILE A 310 -12.54 15.57 -2.52
CA ILE A 310 -11.77 15.67 -1.26
C ILE A 310 -12.46 16.58 -0.24
N ASN A 311 -13.08 17.69 -0.67
CA ASN A 311 -13.73 18.68 0.21
C ASN A 311 -14.84 18.09 1.11
N ILE A 312 -15.26 16.85 0.86
CA ILE A 312 -16.20 16.13 1.73
C ILE A 312 -15.73 16.03 3.18
N HIS A 313 -14.41 16.09 3.40
CA HIS A 313 -13.82 16.09 4.74
C HIS A 313 -14.35 17.26 5.60
N GLU A 314 -14.66 18.41 5.00
CA GLU A 314 -15.20 19.58 5.70
C GLU A 314 -16.61 19.31 6.20
N LYS A 315 -17.48 18.70 5.38
CA LYS A 315 -18.85 18.34 5.75
C LYS A 315 -18.91 17.30 6.87
N VAL A 316 -17.97 16.36 6.87
CA VAL A 316 -17.85 15.33 7.93
C VAL A 316 -17.15 15.89 9.18
N GLY A 317 -16.40 17.00 9.03
CA GLY A 317 -15.58 17.57 10.09
C GLY A 317 -14.40 16.69 10.45
N VAL A 318 -13.70 16.14 9.46
CA VAL A 318 -12.44 15.40 9.62
C VAL A 318 -11.35 16.06 8.79
N SER A 319 -10.08 15.69 9.01
CA SER A 319 -9.00 16.17 8.15
C SER A 319 -9.06 15.53 6.76
N ALA A 320 -8.56 16.22 5.74
CA ALA A 320 -8.44 15.69 4.38
C ALA A 320 -7.71 14.33 4.37
N SER A 321 -6.66 14.17 5.18
CA SER A 321 -5.93 12.91 5.32
C SER A 321 -6.80 11.74 5.78
N VAL A 322 -7.73 11.96 6.72
CA VAL A 322 -8.64 10.90 7.18
C VAL A 322 -9.61 10.53 6.06
N ALA A 323 -10.23 11.53 5.42
CA ALA A 323 -11.17 11.30 4.33
C ALA A 323 -10.52 10.56 3.15
N MET A 324 -9.35 11.02 2.68
CA MET A 324 -8.62 10.44 1.56
C MET A 324 -8.13 9.02 1.85
N ARG A 325 -7.56 8.76 3.04
CA ARG A 325 -7.21 7.39 3.45
C ARG A 325 -8.43 6.48 3.45
N ARG A 326 -9.57 6.99 3.93
CA ARG A 326 -10.81 6.23 4.00
C ARG A 326 -11.39 5.92 2.62
N MET A 327 -11.27 6.81 1.64
CA MET A 327 -11.68 6.54 0.24
C MET A 327 -11.05 5.24 -0.29
N THR A 328 -9.78 4.97 0.05
CA THR A 328 -9.03 3.78 -0.43
C THR A 328 -9.60 2.42 0.00
N VAL A 329 -10.52 2.40 0.97
CA VAL A 329 -11.08 1.17 1.56
C VAL A 329 -12.60 1.09 1.46
N VAL A 330 -13.30 2.22 1.40
CA VAL A 330 -14.78 2.23 1.27
C VAL A 330 -15.25 2.28 -0.17
N SER A 331 -14.40 2.74 -1.11
CA SER A 331 -14.72 2.75 -2.53
C SER A 331 -14.99 1.33 -3.04
N PRO A 332 -16.00 1.13 -3.92
CA PRO A 332 -16.20 -0.16 -4.58
C PRO A 332 -15.08 -0.48 -5.58
N TYR A 333 -14.34 0.54 -6.04
CA TYR A 333 -13.19 0.35 -6.92
C TYR A 333 -11.94 0.08 -6.06
N PRO A 334 -11.20 -1.03 -6.23
CA PRO A 334 -10.13 -1.40 -5.30
C PRO A 334 -8.74 -0.84 -5.69
N HIS A 335 -8.58 -0.29 -6.89
CA HIS A 335 -7.28 0.08 -7.44
C HIS A 335 -6.86 1.51 -7.05
N TRP A 336 -6.80 1.77 -5.75
CA TRP A 336 -6.39 3.06 -5.19
C TRP A 336 -4.94 3.07 -4.70
N HIS A 337 -4.37 4.26 -4.61
CA HIS A 337 -3.18 4.56 -3.83
C HIS A 337 -3.39 5.86 -3.04
N TYR A 338 -2.61 6.01 -1.97
CA TYR A 338 -2.57 7.20 -1.14
C TYR A 338 -1.16 7.50 -0.68
N PHE A 339 -0.76 8.77 -0.74
CA PHE A 339 0.52 9.28 -0.26
C PHE A 339 0.31 10.52 0.63
N ASP A 340 1.01 10.53 1.77
CA ASP A 340 1.22 11.71 2.62
C ASP A 340 2.70 12.07 2.57
N ALA A 341 3.00 13.24 2.00
CA ALA A 341 4.28 13.55 1.41
C ALA A 341 4.86 14.85 1.98
N TYR A 342 5.95 14.74 2.75
CA TYR A 342 6.68 15.89 3.28
C TYR A 342 7.92 16.19 2.44
N ALA A 343 8.10 17.46 2.09
CA ALA A 343 9.28 17.94 1.38
C ALA A 343 10.46 18.19 2.35
N PRO A 344 11.71 17.87 1.97
CA PRO A 344 12.10 17.03 0.83
C PRO A 344 12.01 15.53 1.14
N GLY A 345 11.45 14.74 0.22
CA GLY A 345 11.71 13.30 0.08
C GLY A 345 11.22 12.31 1.15
N LYS A 346 10.23 12.64 2.00
CA LYS A 346 9.72 11.73 3.06
C LYS A 346 8.22 11.37 3.01
N LEU A 347 7.85 10.12 2.68
CA LEU A 347 6.44 9.70 2.70
C LEU A 347 6.06 9.26 4.11
N LYS A 348 5.24 10.04 4.79
CA LYS A 348 4.77 9.73 6.14
C LYS A 348 3.78 8.57 6.15
N ALA A 349 2.89 8.51 5.18
CA ALA A 349 1.95 7.40 5.02
C ALA A 349 1.82 7.02 3.55
N VAL A 350 1.74 5.72 3.28
CA VAL A 350 1.69 5.16 1.93
C VAL A 350 0.76 3.97 1.91
N TYR A 351 -0.15 3.94 0.95
CA TYR A 351 -0.94 2.78 0.57
C TYR A 351 -0.94 2.61 -0.95
N ARG A 352 -0.81 1.38 -1.45
CA ARG A 352 -0.73 1.06 -2.89
C ARG A 352 -1.57 -0.17 -3.23
N GLY A 353 -2.89 -0.03 -3.14
CA GLY A 353 -3.84 -1.09 -3.54
C GLY A 353 -3.78 -1.44 -5.03
N ASN A 354 -3.35 -0.49 -5.87
CA ASN A 354 -3.12 -0.67 -7.31
C ASN A 354 -1.70 -1.13 -7.70
N GLY A 355 -0.74 -1.08 -6.78
CA GLY A 355 0.64 -1.47 -7.06
C GLY A 355 1.52 -0.46 -7.76
N ILE A 356 1.10 0.80 -7.82
CA ILE A 356 1.94 1.88 -8.31
C ILE A 356 3.30 1.87 -7.59
N PRO A 357 4.46 2.01 -8.27
CA PRO A 357 5.74 2.11 -7.59
C PRO A 357 5.78 3.36 -6.70
N LEU A 358 6.68 3.38 -5.72
CA LEU A 358 6.81 4.57 -4.89
C LEU A 358 7.49 5.69 -5.69
N PRO A 359 7.03 6.94 -5.56
CA PRO A 359 7.73 8.06 -6.16
C PRO A 359 9.13 8.23 -5.54
N TRP A 360 9.30 7.81 -4.27
CA TRP A 360 10.53 7.92 -3.46
C TRP A 360 10.81 6.60 -2.74
N GLY A 361 12.07 6.28 -2.48
CA GLY A 361 12.46 5.27 -1.50
C GLY A 361 12.15 5.80 -0.10
N ASN A 362 11.28 5.12 0.65
CA ASN A 362 10.85 5.65 1.95
C ASN A 362 11.91 5.58 3.06
N MET A 363 13.04 4.93 2.79
CA MET A 363 14.11 4.64 3.77
C MET A 363 15.47 5.26 3.37
N ARG A 364 15.59 5.77 2.13
CA ARG A 364 16.80 6.45 1.63
C ARG A 364 16.41 7.51 0.60
N LEU A 365 17.11 8.64 0.60
CA LEU A 365 17.02 9.65 -0.46
C LEU A 365 17.20 9.01 -1.83
N VAL A 366 16.22 9.18 -2.70
CA VAL A 366 16.35 8.82 -4.12
C VAL A 366 17.16 9.92 -4.78
N GLN A 367 18.20 9.54 -5.51
CA GLN A 367 19.10 10.49 -6.17
C GLN A 367 18.37 11.26 -7.29
N ASP A 368 17.43 10.63 -8.00
CA ASP A 368 16.74 11.23 -9.15
C ASP A 368 15.21 11.05 -9.10
N PRO A 369 14.49 11.72 -8.17
CA PRO A 369 13.04 11.64 -8.11
C PRO A 369 12.39 12.42 -9.25
N CYS A 370 11.50 11.77 -9.99
CA CYS A 370 10.75 12.38 -11.09
C CYS A 370 9.88 13.55 -10.61
N GLN A 371 10.17 14.78 -11.03
CA GLN A 371 9.44 15.98 -10.58
C GLN A 371 8.01 16.09 -11.14
N HIS A 372 7.65 15.27 -12.12
CA HIS A 372 6.35 15.31 -12.78
C HIS A 372 5.23 14.56 -12.04
N TRP A 373 5.52 13.86 -10.94
CA TRP A 373 4.44 13.28 -10.14
C TRP A 373 3.55 14.37 -9.56
N ALA A 374 2.24 14.12 -9.54
CA ALA A 374 1.24 15.04 -9.02
C ALA A 374 1.59 15.57 -7.62
N VAL A 375 2.10 14.68 -6.75
CA VAL A 375 2.52 15.00 -5.39
C VAL A 375 3.65 16.04 -5.34
N PHE A 376 4.62 15.96 -6.25
CA PHE A 376 5.76 16.89 -6.28
C PHE A 376 5.41 18.23 -6.88
N ARG A 377 4.66 18.21 -7.99
CA ARG A 377 4.17 19.44 -8.59
C ARG A 377 3.37 20.24 -7.57
N LYS A 378 2.51 19.57 -6.80
CA LYS A 378 1.73 20.24 -5.75
C LYS A 378 2.56 20.78 -4.58
N ILE A 379 3.72 20.17 -4.27
CA ILE A 379 4.65 20.73 -3.27
C ILE A 379 5.16 22.10 -3.72
N ASN A 380 5.53 22.21 -5.00
CA ASN A 380 6.14 23.39 -5.60
C ASN A 380 5.12 24.45 -6.09
N GLU A 381 3.86 24.07 -6.27
CA GLU A 381 2.78 24.98 -6.65
C GLU A 381 2.43 25.98 -5.52
N ALA A 382 2.21 27.24 -5.92
CA ALA A 382 1.71 28.30 -5.02
C ALA A 382 0.18 28.24 -4.80
N SER A 383 -0.55 27.45 -5.60
CA SER A 383 -2.02 27.41 -5.57
C SER A 383 -2.56 26.66 -4.35
N THR A 384 -3.62 27.19 -3.74
CA THR A 384 -4.21 26.70 -2.48
C THR A 384 -5.31 25.65 -2.66
N GLY A 385 -5.79 25.41 -3.89
CA GLY A 385 -6.82 24.39 -4.19
C GLY A 385 -6.24 22.98 -4.41
N SER A 386 -7.10 21.98 -4.64
CA SER A 386 -6.65 20.66 -5.12
C SER A 386 -6.26 20.71 -6.60
N SER A 387 -5.43 19.77 -7.04
CA SER A 387 -5.07 19.60 -8.45
C SER A 387 -5.24 18.15 -8.89
N ALA A 388 -6.01 17.95 -9.97
CA ALA A 388 -6.17 16.66 -10.63
C ALA A 388 -5.12 16.52 -11.74
N GLN A 389 -4.51 15.35 -11.86
CA GLN A 389 -3.51 15.05 -12.88
C GLN A 389 -3.71 13.65 -13.45
N LEU A 390 -3.79 13.56 -14.78
CA LEU A 390 -3.72 12.28 -15.49
C LEU A 390 -2.27 11.99 -15.88
N SER A 391 -1.76 10.82 -15.47
CA SER A 391 -0.36 10.44 -15.61
C SER A 391 -0.21 9.06 -16.26
N ILE A 392 0.85 8.88 -17.02
CA ILE A 392 1.22 7.59 -17.60
C ILE A 392 2.57 7.17 -17.02
N LEU A 393 2.62 5.92 -16.56
CA LEU A 393 3.79 5.32 -15.92
C LEU A 393 3.94 3.88 -16.40
N ASP A 394 5.15 3.52 -16.80
CA ASP A 394 5.48 2.13 -17.08
C ASP A 394 5.69 1.37 -15.77
N VAL A 395 5.02 0.23 -15.64
CA VAL A 395 5.17 -0.72 -14.54
C VAL A 395 5.39 -2.09 -15.15
N ASP A 396 6.53 -2.72 -14.87
CA ASP A 396 6.92 -3.99 -15.48
C ASP A 396 6.87 -3.96 -17.02
N ASP A 397 7.41 -2.89 -17.61
CA ASP A 397 7.42 -2.59 -19.05
C ASP A 397 6.04 -2.38 -19.71
N GLU A 398 4.96 -2.37 -18.92
CA GLU A 398 3.61 -2.08 -19.39
C GLU A 398 3.15 -0.66 -19.02
N PRO A 399 2.66 0.15 -19.98
CA PRO A 399 2.15 1.48 -19.68
C PRO A 399 0.81 1.42 -18.94
N ARG A 400 0.72 2.13 -17.83
CA ARG A 400 -0.50 2.27 -17.02
C ARG A 400 -0.95 3.71 -16.92
N ILE A 401 -2.26 3.93 -16.94
CA ILE A 401 -2.88 5.24 -16.81
C ILE A 401 -3.36 5.43 -15.38
N TYR A 402 -2.81 6.44 -14.72
CA TYR A 402 -3.21 6.85 -13.38
C TYR A 402 -3.91 8.20 -13.43
N CYS A 403 -4.87 8.40 -12.55
CA CYS A 403 -5.37 9.73 -12.24
C CYS A 403 -5.25 9.99 -10.74
N CYS A 404 -4.74 11.16 -10.38
CA CYS A 404 -4.47 11.53 -8.99
C CYS A 404 -5.07 12.90 -8.69
N GLU A 405 -5.53 13.09 -7.46
CA GLU A 405 -5.86 14.39 -6.90
C GLU A 405 -4.93 14.70 -5.71
N SER A 406 -4.29 15.86 -5.75
CA SER A 406 -3.33 16.32 -4.76
C SER A 406 -3.77 17.61 -4.08
N VAL A 407 -3.57 17.73 -2.77
CA VAL A 407 -3.86 18.94 -1.99
C VAL A 407 -2.72 19.25 -1.04
N LYS A 408 -2.33 20.53 -0.95
CA LYS A 408 -1.32 21.02 -0.03
C LYS A 408 -1.99 21.41 1.27
N VAL A 409 -1.51 20.89 2.39
CA VAL A 409 -2.03 21.23 3.72
C VAL A 409 -0.89 21.48 4.70
N GLU A 410 -1.19 22.15 5.80
CA GLU A 410 -0.24 22.43 6.88
C GLU A 410 -0.62 21.60 8.11
N ASP A 411 0.39 21.02 8.75
CA ASP A 411 0.18 20.25 9.97
C ASP A 411 0.22 21.12 11.24
N MET A 412 -0.18 20.57 12.38
CA MET A 412 -0.28 21.33 13.64
C MET A 412 1.06 21.81 14.22
N ALA A 413 2.18 21.34 13.68
CA ALA A 413 3.50 21.82 14.04
C ALA A 413 4.00 22.91 13.06
N GLY A 414 3.22 23.26 12.03
CA GLY A 414 3.54 24.28 11.04
C GLY A 414 4.29 23.74 9.83
N ASN A 415 4.34 22.41 9.65
CA ASN A 415 5.01 21.81 8.50
C ASN A 415 4.04 21.68 7.33
N ASN A 416 4.47 22.14 6.15
CA ASN A 416 3.74 21.92 4.91
C ASN A 416 3.96 20.50 4.36
N HIS A 417 2.88 19.88 3.91
CA HIS A 417 2.93 18.61 3.20
C HIS A 417 1.85 18.50 2.13
N VAL A 418 1.95 17.48 1.28
CA VAL A 418 0.97 17.20 0.24
C VAL A 418 0.32 15.86 0.51
N LEU A 419 -1.00 15.83 0.41
CA LEU A 419 -1.80 14.63 0.41
C LEU A 419 -2.17 14.33 -1.04
N CYS A 420 -1.98 13.09 -1.48
CA CYS A 420 -2.30 12.64 -2.83
C CYS A 420 -3.08 11.33 -2.75
N ALA A 421 -4.24 11.28 -3.39
CA ALA A 421 -4.98 10.06 -3.63
C ALA A 421 -5.07 9.85 -5.14
N GLY A 422 -5.00 8.61 -5.59
CA GLY A 422 -5.19 8.33 -7.01
C GLY A 422 -5.59 6.90 -7.29
N ILE A 423 -5.92 6.64 -8.54
CA ILE A 423 -6.41 5.35 -9.02
C ILE A 423 -5.69 4.93 -10.30
N ASP A 424 -5.57 3.62 -10.50
CA ASP A 424 -5.23 3.03 -11.81
C ASP A 424 -6.51 2.93 -12.64
N LEU A 425 -6.54 3.45 -13.87
CA LEU A 425 -7.70 3.42 -14.76
C LEU A 425 -7.74 2.17 -15.64
N ASN A 426 -6.63 1.44 -15.79
CA ASN A 426 -6.55 0.29 -16.71
C ASN A 426 -7.60 -0.79 -16.40
N PRO A 427 -7.81 -1.23 -15.14
CA PRO A 427 -8.84 -2.23 -14.82
C PRO A 427 -10.26 -1.77 -15.15
N ALA A 428 -10.54 -0.47 -15.00
CA ALA A 428 -11.86 0.09 -15.32
C ALA A 428 -12.08 0.22 -16.84
N ILE A 429 -11.03 0.52 -17.61
CA ILE A 429 -11.06 0.50 -19.08
C ILE A 429 -11.35 -0.92 -19.60
N GLU A 430 -10.65 -1.92 -19.07
CA GLU A 430 -10.84 -3.33 -19.43
C GLU A 430 -12.27 -3.80 -19.11
N ALA A 431 -12.79 -3.43 -17.93
CA ALA A 431 -14.16 -3.76 -17.52
C ALA A 431 -15.24 -3.12 -18.42
N GLN A 432 -14.91 -2.05 -19.15
CA GLN A 432 -15.76 -1.42 -20.16
C GLN A 432 -15.58 -2.00 -21.56
N GLY A 433 -14.78 -3.05 -21.72
CA GLY A 433 -14.49 -3.69 -23.00
C GLY A 433 -13.45 -2.96 -23.86
N GLY A 434 -12.71 -2.01 -23.29
CA GLY A 434 -11.59 -1.35 -23.96
C GLY A 434 -10.27 -2.13 -23.85
N ASP A 435 -9.30 -1.74 -24.68
CA ASP A 435 -7.91 -2.22 -24.57
C ASP A 435 -7.07 -1.18 -23.81
N PRO A 436 -6.83 -1.37 -22.49
CA PRO A 436 -6.07 -0.41 -21.71
C PRO A 436 -4.62 -0.26 -22.16
N LEU A 437 -3.99 -1.33 -22.66
CA LEU A 437 -2.57 -1.30 -23.07
C LEU A 437 -2.41 -0.47 -24.35
N SER A 438 -3.29 -0.69 -25.34
CA SER A 438 -3.30 0.11 -26.56
C SER A 438 -3.55 1.60 -26.27
N ILE A 439 -4.56 1.91 -25.44
CA ILE A 439 -4.88 3.29 -25.06
C ILE A 439 -3.72 3.94 -24.31
N ALA A 440 -3.11 3.24 -23.36
CA ALA A 440 -1.98 3.76 -22.59
C ALA A 440 -0.74 3.97 -23.47
N ALA A 441 -0.46 3.06 -24.42
CA ALA A 441 0.64 3.18 -25.36
C ALA A 441 0.47 4.36 -26.34
N GLU A 442 -0.74 4.54 -26.89
CA GLU A 442 -1.04 5.68 -27.77
C GLU A 442 -0.90 7.01 -27.01
N LEU A 443 -1.44 7.09 -25.79
CA LEU A 443 -1.32 8.29 -24.96
C LEU A 443 0.13 8.56 -24.54
N LYS A 444 0.89 7.51 -24.20
CA LYS A 444 2.33 7.60 -23.95
C LYS A 444 3.05 8.19 -25.16
N GLN A 445 2.80 7.68 -26.36
CA GLN A 445 3.47 8.15 -27.57
C GLN A 445 3.14 9.62 -27.87
N ALA A 446 1.88 10.04 -27.67
CA ALA A 446 1.48 11.43 -27.81
C ALA A 446 2.28 12.35 -26.86
N CYS A 447 2.42 11.94 -25.60
CA CYS A 447 3.23 12.66 -24.62
C CYS A 447 4.71 12.68 -25.01
N VAL A 448 5.31 11.53 -25.41
CA VAL A 448 6.73 11.47 -25.84
C VAL A 448 7.00 12.44 -26.99
N ASN A 449 6.11 12.49 -27.98
CA ASN A 449 6.25 13.39 -29.14
C ASN A 449 6.18 14.88 -28.77
N SER A 450 5.64 15.20 -27.60
CA SER A 450 5.41 16.57 -27.11
C SER A 450 6.28 16.91 -25.89
N GLY A 451 7.46 16.28 -25.76
CA GLY A 451 8.40 16.56 -24.66
C GLY A 451 7.97 16.01 -23.30
N GLY A 452 6.93 15.16 -23.28
CA GLY A 452 6.42 14.41 -22.14
C GLY A 452 5.06 14.85 -21.60
N GLU A 453 4.41 15.82 -22.23
CA GLU A 453 3.05 16.29 -21.88
C GLU A 453 2.26 16.54 -23.15
N ALA A 454 1.03 16.03 -23.23
CA ALA A 454 0.21 16.19 -24.43
C ALA A 454 -1.27 16.34 -24.08
N GLU A 455 -2.00 17.03 -24.95
CA GLU A 455 -3.46 16.96 -24.94
C GLU A 455 -3.93 15.55 -25.25
N ILE A 456 -4.98 15.10 -24.55
CA ILE A 456 -5.52 13.76 -24.70
C ILE A 456 -6.27 13.67 -26.06
N PRO A 457 -5.90 12.72 -26.95
CA PRO A 457 -6.60 12.54 -28.22
C PRO A 457 -8.10 12.33 -28.03
N LYS A 458 -8.94 12.89 -28.92
CA LYS A 458 -10.40 12.90 -28.78
C LYS A 458 -11.01 11.50 -28.56
N ALA A 459 -10.48 10.49 -29.25
CA ALA A 459 -10.93 9.10 -29.10
C ALA A 459 -10.64 8.55 -27.70
N ILE A 460 -9.41 8.71 -27.22
CA ILE A 460 -9.00 8.33 -25.85
C ILE A 460 -9.80 9.11 -24.82
N LYS A 461 -9.98 10.43 -25.01
CA LYS A 461 -10.76 11.30 -24.12
C LYS A 461 -12.18 10.77 -23.93
N LYS A 462 -12.84 10.33 -25.01
CA LYS A 462 -14.19 9.72 -24.95
C LYS A 462 -14.20 8.43 -24.12
N ASN A 463 -13.22 7.55 -24.30
CA ASN A 463 -13.10 6.31 -23.54
C ASN A 463 -12.89 6.57 -22.04
N LEU A 464 -11.93 7.45 -21.71
CA LEU A 464 -11.64 7.82 -20.33
C LEU A 464 -12.82 8.52 -19.66
N MET A 465 -13.56 9.36 -20.39
CA MET A 465 -14.76 10.02 -19.86
C MET A 465 -15.89 9.02 -19.55
N SER A 466 -16.03 7.94 -20.35
CA SER A 466 -16.95 6.85 -20.03
C SER A 466 -16.58 6.15 -18.72
N VAL A 467 -15.28 5.88 -18.53
CA VAL A 467 -14.75 5.30 -17.30
C VAL A 467 -14.97 6.22 -16.10
N ALA A 468 -14.70 7.52 -16.24
CA ALA A 468 -14.88 8.50 -15.18
C ALA A 468 -16.32 8.56 -14.66
N LYS A 469 -17.30 8.54 -15.57
CA LYS A 469 -18.73 8.53 -15.23
C LYS A 469 -19.17 7.28 -14.48
N ILE A 470 -18.61 6.12 -14.82
CA ILE A 470 -18.97 4.85 -14.19
C ILE A 470 -18.33 4.72 -12.81
N LEU A 471 -17.08 5.17 -12.68
CA LEU A 471 -16.43 5.26 -11.37
C LEU A 471 -17.10 6.34 -10.50
N ASN A 472 -17.75 7.34 -11.11
CA ASN A 472 -18.36 8.49 -10.45
C ASN A 472 -17.33 9.24 -9.59
N ILE A 473 -16.15 9.47 -10.16
CA ILE A 473 -15.04 10.16 -9.49
C ILE A 473 -14.73 11.44 -10.28
N ASN A 474 -15.18 12.58 -9.77
CA ASN A 474 -15.18 13.85 -10.48
C ASN A 474 -13.77 14.37 -10.81
N TRP A 475 -12.79 14.10 -9.94
CA TRP A 475 -11.42 14.52 -10.21
C TRP A 475 -10.78 13.73 -11.37
N VAL A 476 -11.34 12.58 -11.77
CA VAL A 476 -10.94 11.89 -13.01
C VAL A 476 -11.38 12.71 -14.22
N GLU A 477 -12.61 13.22 -14.23
CA GLU A 477 -13.11 14.10 -15.29
C GLU A 477 -12.25 15.36 -15.42
N ARG A 478 -11.95 16.01 -14.29
CA ARG A 478 -11.02 17.16 -14.27
C ARG A 478 -9.64 16.81 -14.79
N GLY A 479 -9.10 15.65 -14.41
CA GLY A 479 -7.81 15.18 -14.91
C GLY A 479 -7.81 14.97 -16.43
N ILE A 480 -8.92 14.47 -16.99
CA ILE A 480 -9.10 14.26 -18.44
C ILE A 480 -9.20 15.58 -19.22
N ASP A 481 -9.67 16.66 -18.59
CA ASP A 481 -9.73 18.00 -19.20
C ASP A 481 -8.38 18.72 -19.20
N THR A 482 -7.39 18.19 -18.49
CA THR A 482 -6.00 18.67 -18.50
C THR A 482 -5.12 17.85 -19.44
N GLN A 483 -3.87 18.31 -19.65
CA GLN A 483 -2.86 17.56 -20.38
C GLN A 483 -2.42 16.30 -19.62
N ALA A 484 -2.30 15.19 -20.35
CA ALA A 484 -1.69 13.97 -19.84
C ALA A 484 -0.18 14.16 -19.68
N ARG A 485 0.40 13.50 -18.66
CA ARG A 485 1.82 13.65 -18.33
C ARG A 485 2.53 12.30 -18.23
N LEU A 486 3.74 12.22 -18.76
CA LEU A 486 4.63 11.10 -18.51
C LEU A 486 5.38 11.29 -17.20
N ILE A 487 5.31 10.27 -16.35
CA ILE A 487 6.03 10.17 -15.10
C ILE A 487 6.89 8.90 -15.10
N CYS A 488 7.92 8.86 -14.25
CA CYS A 488 8.76 7.68 -14.08
C CYS A 488 9.00 7.37 -12.61
N SER A 489 9.25 6.10 -12.30
CA SER A 489 9.59 5.66 -10.94
C SER A 489 10.95 6.19 -10.49
N ARG A 490 11.89 6.36 -11.44
CA ARG A 490 13.23 6.92 -11.23
C ARG A 490 13.70 7.65 -12.47
N GLY A 491 14.57 8.65 -12.30
CA GLY A 491 15.13 9.41 -13.42
C GLY A 491 15.87 8.56 -14.46
N ALA A 492 16.56 7.51 -14.03
CA ALA A 492 17.27 6.58 -14.93
C ALA A 492 16.37 5.85 -15.94
N VAL A 493 15.07 5.73 -15.67
CA VAL A 493 14.08 5.09 -16.55
C VAL A 493 13.07 6.12 -17.07
N CYS A 494 13.49 7.37 -17.26
CA CYS A 494 12.61 8.43 -17.76
C CYS A 494 12.19 8.15 -19.22
N PRO A 495 10.88 8.02 -19.50
CA PRO A 495 10.39 7.74 -20.86
C PRO A 495 10.29 8.99 -21.75
N ARG A 496 10.56 10.18 -21.20
CA ARG A 496 10.44 11.46 -21.93
C ARG A 496 11.58 11.62 -22.93
N LYS A 497 11.29 12.29 -24.04
CA LYS A 497 12.26 12.65 -25.08
C LYS A 497 12.14 14.15 -25.37
N PRO A 498 13.15 14.99 -25.01
CA PRO A 498 14.37 14.64 -24.29
C PRO A 498 14.09 14.15 -22.85
N SER A 499 15.04 13.39 -22.29
CA SER A 499 14.96 12.92 -20.90
C SER A 499 15.07 14.09 -19.92
N CYS A 500 14.34 14.03 -18.81
CA CYS A 500 14.51 14.98 -17.70
C CYS A 500 15.88 14.92 -17.02
N TYR A 501 16.66 13.88 -17.30
CA TYR A 501 17.95 13.63 -16.67
C TYR A 501 18.98 13.35 -17.77
N GLU A 502 20.02 14.18 -17.80
CA GLU A 502 21.20 13.99 -18.64
C GLU A 502 22.43 13.95 -17.72
N ALA A 503 23.24 12.88 -17.79
CA ALA A 503 24.41 12.67 -16.93
C ALA A 503 24.15 12.80 -15.40
N GLY A 504 22.97 12.38 -14.91
CA GLY A 504 22.63 12.42 -13.48
C GLY A 504 22.31 13.82 -12.93
N LYS A 505 22.01 14.79 -13.80
CA LYS A 505 21.52 16.12 -13.40
C LYS A 505 20.10 16.34 -13.92
N SER A 506 19.22 16.83 -13.05
CA SER A 506 17.87 17.26 -13.42
C SER A 506 17.96 18.42 -14.40
N GLN A 507 17.32 18.29 -15.56
CA GLN A 507 17.14 19.35 -16.55
C GLN A 507 15.74 19.99 -16.49
N CYS A 508 14.88 19.52 -15.58
CA CYS A 508 13.62 20.19 -15.30
C CYS A 508 13.89 21.47 -14.50
N GLU A 509 13.72 22.63 -15.14
CA GLU A 509 13.43 23.88 -14.44
C GLU A 509 12.00 23.89 -13.88
#